data_AF-A0AAW8XHA1-F1
#
_entry.id   AF-A0AAW8XHA1-F1
#
_cell.length_a   1.000
_cell.length_b   1.000
_cell.length_c   1.000
_cell.angle_alpha   90.00
_cell.angle_beta   90.00
_cell.angle_gamma   90.00
#
_symmetry.space_group_name_H-M   'P 1'
#
loop_
_entity.id
_entity.type
_entity.pdbx_description
1 polymer ?
#
loop_
_entity_poly.entity_id
_entity_poly.type
_entity_poly.pdbx_seq_one_letter_code
_entity_poly.pdbx_strand_id
1 'polypeptide(L)'
;MSWIDISVGSGSSGSGSSNNFLGDFINSLGNALSNASSSGGLRGFPWKVGNENDQIVGYYDDSQGYYSVIKKFLAEKNYHSNERLKSAFERITSIQNHINSLNHEINNIQNRINSLNHEIHHLNQETDQQNQALNNLNQEMAGLNNEITANENAINQEQDKLNALELQTNAKKQVLESLKRLEKLKQDSKRLKKQSKWKKQFNFLTDNPPNIQAQQESALNRASNKNALTNFFLTNPYAILPKGFIYEYHNPGKETYNALNAPNNMDGINNQFKTNALNQVLDNSYQKFLTGNDSYNALGDIEQVKALKFYDLTINHNPQSENLESALFFKQISQYAKGLRLKILTAPSSQKDLKSLEKLENTINQEEERLKGKDLNTLIEEIKKEQENALKLKESIKAKQNHTEALKNAINQKEQAKNPIEQQKQNLERQKNEKEQQKQNQQNAKQDREREKHNLNNEIDAIGNERLTFKELGTKDNFLGIQPFLNDNGRRRTYARAFFSDKNKSIREYYELETKVKNILGFYRFGQSDEVLLKRFLELSLAQQNELSRLLLES
;
A
#
# COMPACT_ATOMS: atom_id res chain seq x y z
N MET A 1 -33.15 -50.85 33.83
CA MET A 1 -34.50 -51.23 33.38
C MET A 1 -35.24 -51.64 34.64
N SER A 2 -36.27 -50.89 35.03
CA SER A 2 -37.08 -51.22 36.20
C SER A 2 -37.88 -52.49 35.91
N TRP A 3 -38.02 -53.35 36.92
CA TRP A 3 -38.84 -54.56 36.91
C TRP A 3 -40.34 -54.28 36.95
N ILE A 4 -40.70 -53.04 37.27
CA ILE A 4 -42.02 -52.50 37.02
C ILE A 4 -41.98 -51.88 35.64
N ASP A 5 -42.98 -52.17 34.80
CA ASP A 5 -43.09 -51.59 33.47
C ASP A 5 -43.34 -50.07 33.60
N ILE A 6 -42.24 -49.32 33.72
CA ILE A 6 -42.22 -47.86 33.64
C ILE A 6 -42.18 -47.53 32.14
N SER A 7 -43.21 -47.94 31.41
CA SER A 7 -43.37 -47.58 30.01
C SER A 7 -43.66 -46.07 29.92
N VAL A 8 -42.62 -45.26 30.05
CA VAL A 8 -42.59 -43.89 29.52
C VAL A 8 -42.42 -44.03 28.02
N GLY A 9 -43.54 -44.26 27.32
CA GLY A 9 -43.57 -44.30 25.86
C GLY A 9 -42.92 -43.04 25.31
N SER A 10 -41.80 -43.21 24.62
CA SER A 10 -41.17 -42.15 23.83
C SER A 10 -42.06 -41.89 22.61
N GLY A 11 -43.10 -41.09 22.80
CA GLY A 11 -43.93 -40.62 21.70
C GLY A 11 -45.36 -40.30 22.10
N SER A 12 -45.75 -39.05 21.83
CA SER A 12 -47.11 -38.54 21.89
C SER A 12 -47.69 -38.33 23.28
N SER A 13 -48.31 -37.15 23.42
CA SER A 13 -49.21 -36.71 24.47
C SER A 13 -50.37 -37.69 24.68
N GLY A 14 -50.09 -38.80 25.35
CA GLY A 14 -51.05 -39.81 25.78
C GLY A 14 -50.90 -40.03 27.28
N SER A 15 -51.58 -39.19 28.05
CA SER A 15 -51.77 -39.38 29.48
C SER A 15 -52.40 -40.76 29.72
N GLY A 16 -51.76 -41.62 30.52
CA GLY A 16 -52.51 -42.54 31.37
C GLY A 16 -52.56 -44.03 30.99
N SER A 17 -51.41 -44.72 30.95
CA SER A 17 -51.44 -46.20 31.02
C SER A 17 -50.72 -46.77 32.24
N SER A 18 -49.51 -46.36 32.59
CA SER A 18 -48.75 -47.02 33.68
C SER A 18 -49.25 -46.70 35.10
N ASN A 19 -49.72 -45.47 35.37
CA ASN A 19 -50.17 -45.06 36.71
C ASN A 19 -51.49 -45.74 37.14
N ASN A 20 -52.29 -46.23 36.20
CA ASN A 20 -53.54 -46.92 36.52
C ASN A 20 -53.30 -48.33 37.07
N PHE A 21 -52.25 -49.03 36.61
CA PHE A 21 -51.97 -50.40 37.05
C PHE A 21 -51.57 -50.50 38.51
N LEU A 22 -50.64 -49.66 38.97
CA LEU A 22 -50.23 -49.65 40.39
C LEU A 22 -51.33 -49.08 41.29
N GLY A 23 -52.07 -48.07 40.82
CA GLY A 23 -53.24 -47.55 41.54
C GLY A 23 -54.30 -48.62 41.79
N ASP A 24 -54.67 -49.38 40.76
CA ASP A 24 -55.61 -50.51 40.88
C ASP A 24 -55.11 -51.57 41.87
N PHE A 25 -53.80 -51.85 41.87
CA PHE A 25 -53.19 -52.82 42.77
C PHE A 25 -53.22 -52.35 44.23
N ILE A 26 -52.85 -51.09 44.47
CA ILE A 26 -52.89 -50.45 45.80
C ILE A 26 -54.33 -50.41 46.34
N ASN A 27 -55.30 -50.10 45.49
CA ASN A 27 -56.73 -50.12 45.85
C ASN A 27 -57.22 -51.53 46.19
N SER A 28 -56.83 -52.53 45.40
CA SER A 28 -57.10 -53.94 45.62
C SER A 28 -56.50 -54.45 46.95
N LEU A 29 -55.29 -54.02 47.29
CA LEU A 29 -54.68 -54.27 48.61
C LEU A 29 -55.44 -53.56 49.74
N GLY A 30 -55.84 -52.30 49.54
CA GLY A 30 -56.64 -51.54 50.51
C GLY A 30 -57.98 -52.20 50.84
N ASN A 31 -58.64 -52.79 49.84
CA ASN A 31 -59.86 -53.58 50.02
C ASN A 31 -59.57 -54.87 50.80
N ALA A 32 -58.47 -55.56 50.52
CA ALA A 32 -58.05 -56.76 51.26
C ALA A 32 -57.82 -56.47 52.75
N LEU A 33 -57.17 -55.34 53.06
CA LEU A 33 -56.89 -54.87 54.41
C LEU A 33 -58.17 -54.46 55.15
N SER A 34 -59.11 -53.83 54.45
CA SER A 34 -60.42 -53.46 55.00
C SER A 34 -61.29 -54.69 55.30
N ASN A 35 -61.25 -55.71 54.43
CA ASN A 35 -61.97 -56.97 54.61
C ASN A 35 -61.38 -57.84 55.74
N ALA A 36 -60.08 -57.71 56.03
CA ALA A 36 -59.45 -58.38 57.18
C ALA A 36 -60.06 -57.94 58.53
N SER A 37 -60.58 -56.71 58.60
CA SER A 37 -61.18 -56.13 59.81
C SER A 37 -62.67 -56.48 60.00
N SER A 38 -63.33 -57.08 59.01
CA SER A 38 -64.78 -57.22 58.95
C SER A 38 -65.24 -58.66 58.64
N SER A 39 -65.22 -59.57 59.62
CA SER A 39 -66.12 -60.74 59.64
C SER A 39 -66.13 -61.53 60.96
N GLY A 40 -67.31 -62.04 61.30
CA GLY A 40 -67.62 -62.86 62.47
C GLY A 40 -66.93 -64.22 62.41
N GLY A 41 -66.14 -64.52 63.43
CA GLY A 41 -65.52 -65.84 63.60
C GLY A 41 -66.45 -66.78 64.36
N LEU A 42 -66.34 -68.08 64.09
CA LEU A 42 -66.86 -69.11 64.98
C LEU A 42 -66.17 -68.97 66.35
N ARG A 43 -66.94 -68.71 67.40
CA ARG A 43 -66.42 -68.51 68.77
C ARG A 43 -65.62 -69.74 69.20
N GLY A 44 -64.31 -69.55 69.42
CA GLY A 44 -63.40 -70.61 69.85
C GLY A 44 -62.50 -71.18 68.76
N PHE A 45 -62.57 -70.71 67.51
CA PHE A 45 -61.62 -71.06 66.44
C PHE A 45 -61.00 -69.78 65.82
N PRO A 46 -59.74 -69.81 65.33
CA PRO A 46 -58.84 -70.96 65.39
C PRO A 46 -58.17 -71.11 66.76
N TRP A 47 -57.68 -72.31 67.07
CA TRP A 47 -56.79 -72.53 68.21
C TRP A 47 -55.63 -73.46 67.84
N LYS A 48 -54.49 -73.26 68.50
CA LYS A 48 -53.22 -73.92 68.15
C LYS A 48 -53.17 -75.35 68.66
N VAL A 49 -52.93 -76.33 67.79
CA VAL A 49 -52.71 -77.74 68.20
C VAL A 49 -51.27 -77.96 68.63
N GLY A 50 -50.32 -77.46 67.83
CA GLY A 50 -48.89 -77.59 68.08
C GLY A 50 -48.18 -76.26 67.99
N ASN A 51 -48.03 -75.74 66.78
CA ASN A 51 -47.39 -74.46 66.51
C ASN A 51 -48.35 -73.48 65.80
N GLU A 52 -47.86 -72.30 65.45
CA GLU A 52 -48.67 -71.28 64.75
C GLU A 52 -49.10 -71.71 63.34
N ASN A 53 -48.40 -72.66 62.73
CA ASN A 53 -48.70 -73.22 61.43
C ASN A 53 -49.65 -74.44 61.50
N ASP A 54 -50.19 -74.75 62.67
CA ASP A 54 -51.05 -75.92 62.90
C ASP A 54 -52.24 -75.55 63.80
N GLN A 55 -53.38 -75.28 63.16
CA GLN A 55 -54.58 -74.76 63.82
C GLN A 55 -55.76 -75.72 63.65
N ILE A 56 -56.58 -75.85 64.69
CA ILE A 56 -57.97 -76.27 64.48
C ILE A 56 -58.79 -75.04 64.08
N VAL A 57 -59.51 -75.15 62.97
CA VAL A 57 -60.22 -74.03 62.33
C VAL A 57 -61.74 -74.21 62.32
N GLY A 58 -62.26 -75.34 62.78
CA GLY A 58 -63.69 -75.60 62.86
C GLY A 58 -64.00 -77.09 62.85
N TYR A 59 -65.23 -77.45 62.48
CA TYR A 59 -65.66 -78.84 62.34
C TYR A 59 -65.54 -79.31 60.90
N TYR A 60 -65.00 -80.51 60.68
CA TYR A 60 -64.69 -81.03 59.34
C TYR A 60 -65.94 -81.22 58.44
N ASP A 61 -67.12 -81.38 59.03
CA ASP A 61 -68.41 -81.46 58.35
C ASP A 61 -68.98 -80.08 57.94
N ASP A 62 -68.41 -78.97 58.43
CA ASP A 62 -68.82 -77.60 58.12
C ASP A 62 -67.74 -76.86 57.32
N SER A 63 -67.68 -77.16 56.01
CA SER A 63 -66.70 -76.55 55.10
C SER A 63 -66.76 -75.04 55.03
N GLN A 64 -67.96 -74.48 54.94
CA GLN A 64 -68.15 -73.03 54.90
C GLN A 64 -67.65 -72.37 56.20
N GLY A 65 -67.93 -72.97 57.35
CA GLY A 65 -67.49 -72.48 58.65
C GLY A 65 -65.97 -72.45 58.81
N TYR A 66 -65.28 -73.57 58.54
CA TYR A 66 -63.83 -73.59 58.74
C TYR A 66 -63.06 -72.79 57.68
N TYR A 67 -63.55 -72.69 56.44
CA TYR A 67 -62.92 -71.83 55.44
C TYR A 67 -63.01 -70.34 55.82
N SER A 68 -64.13 -69.91 56.41
CA SER A 68 -64.26 -68.55 56.94
C SER A 68 -63.22 -68.25 58.03
N VAL A 69 -62.97 -69.22 58.92
CA VAL A 69 -61.96 -69.09 60.00
C VAL A 69 -60.54 -69.06 59.42
N ILE A 70 -60.22 -69.93 58.46
CA ILE A 70 -58.93 -69.94 57.75
C ILE A 70 -58.65 -68.58 57.11
N LYS A 71 -59.63 -68.03 56.37
CA LYS A 71 -59.48 -66.73 55.71
C LYS A 71 -59.19 -65.62 56.70
N LYS A 72 -59.94 -65.56 57.80
CA LYS A 72 -59.72 -64.59 58.86
C LYS A 72 -58.33 -64.72 59.46
N PHE A 73 -57.91 -65.94 59.77
CA PHE A 73 -56.56 -66.21 60.30
C PHE A 73 -55.46 -65.74 59.35
N LEU A 74 -55.57 -66.07 58.05
CA LEU A 74 -54.61 -65.61 57.04
C LEU A 74 -54.61 -64.09 56.89
N ALA A 75 -55.78 -63.46 56.90
CA ALA A 75 -55.91 -62.01 56.80
C ALA A 75 -55.25 -61.29 57.99
N GLU A 76 -55.48 -61.78 59.22
CA GLU A 76 -54.83 -61.26 60.43
C GLU A 76 -53.31 -61.48 60.41
N LYS A 77 -52.85 -62.68 60.03
CA LYS A 77 -51.41 -63.01 60.01
C LYS A 77 -50.65 -62.28 58.91
N ASN A 78 -51.29 -61.99 57.78
CA ASN A 78 -50.69 -61.29 56.66
C ASN A 78 -50.91 -59.78 56.69
N TYR A 79 -51.63 -59.24 57.68
CA TYR A 79 -51.97 -57.82 57.76
C TYR A 79 -50.74 -56.93 57.61
N HIS A 80 -49.70 -57.14 58.42
CA HIS A 80 -48.48 -56.33 58.37
C HIS A 80 -47.71 -56.47 57.05
N SER A 81 -47.69 -57.66 56.45
CA SER A 81 -47.05 -57.89 55.16
C SER A 81 -47.82 -57.21 54.02
N ASN A 82 -49.16 -57.24 54.05
CA ASN A 82 -50.02 -56.51 53.13
C ASN A 82 -49.88 -54.99 53.26
N GLU A 83 -49.81 -54.45 54.49
CA GLU A 83 -49.55 -53.03 54.74
C GLU A 83 -48.18 -52.60 54.19
N ARG A 84 -47.13 -53.40 54.43
CA ARG A 84 -45.80 -53.14 53.87
C ARG A 84 -45.82 -53.17 52.34
N LEU A 85 -46.49 -54.15 51.75
CA LEU A 85 -46.65 -54.28 50.31
C LEU A 85 -47.35 -53.04 49.72
N LYS A 86 -48.46 -52.60 50.34
CA LYS A 86 -49.20 -51.38 49.95
C LYS A 86 -48.30 -50.14 50.02
N SER A 87 -47.62 -49.94 51.15
CA SER A 87 -46.72 -48.80 51.36
C SER A 87 -45.55 -48.78 50.36
N ALA A 88 -44.99 -49.94 50.03
CA ALA A 88 -43.93 -50.06 49.02
C ALA A 88 -44.41 -49.60 47.63
N PHE A 89 -45.61 -50.00 47.20
CA PHE A 89 -46.16 -49.57 45.91
C PHE A 89 -46.56 -48.10 45.88
N GLU A 90 -47.05 -47.54 47.00
CA GLU A 90 -47.29 -46.09 47.14
C GLU A 90 -45.98 -45.32 46.98
N ARG A 91 -44.89 -45.78 47.63
CA ARG A 91 -43.56 -45.17 47.50
C ARG A 91 -43.03 -45.27 46.07
N ILE A 92 -43.16 -46.43 45.43
CA ILE A 92 -42.80 -46.62 44.01
C ILE A 92 -43.59 -45.65 43.12
N THR A 93 -44.89 -45.49 43.34
CA THR A 93 -45.73 -44.56 42.56
C THR A 93 -45.26 -43.11 42.72
N SER A 94 -44.91 -42.71 43.95
CA SER A 94 -44.32 -41.39 44.22
C SER A 94 -42.99 -41.20 43.48
N ILE A 95 -42.10 -42.19 43.54
CA ILE A 95 -40.81 -42.16 42.82
C ILE A 95 -41.03 -42.08 41.30
N GLN A 96 -42.00 -42.80 40.74
CA GLN A 96 -42.32 -42.75 39.32
C GLN A 96 -42.79 -41.35 38.89
N ASN A 97 -43.66 -40.72 39.67
CA ASN A 97 -44.10 -39.35 39.41
C ASN A 97 -42.90 -38.38 39.43
N HIS A 98 -41.97 -38.57 40.38
CA HIS A 98 -40.74 -37.78 40.43
C HIS A 98 -39.84 -38.01 39.21
N ILE A 99 -39.63 -39.28 38.79
CA ILE A 99 -38.89 -39.61 37.57
C ILE A 99 -39.52 -38.97 36.33
N ASN A 100 -40.86 -38.92 36.24
CA ASN A 100 -41.55 -38.25 35.15
C ASN A 100 -41.30 -36.75 35.14
N SER A 101 -41.34 -36.10 36.32
CA SER A 101 -40.95 -34.69 36.47
C SER A 101 -39.50 -34.45 36.01
N LEU A 102 -38.57 -35.29 36.46
CA LEU A 102 -37.16 -35.21 36.06
C LEU A 102 -36.97 -35.38 34.55
N ASN A 103 -37.73 -36.27 33.90
CA ASN A 103 -37.69 -36.41 32.44
C ASN A 103 -38.11 -35.11 31.72
N HIS A 104 -39.16 -34.44 32.21
CA HIS A 104 -39.57 -33.14 31.67
C HIS A 104 -38.50 -32.07 31.89
N GLU A 105 -37.89 -32.00 33.07
CA GLU A 105 -36.77 -31.10 33.35
C GLU A 105 -35.57 -31.36 32.43
N ILE A 106 -35.17 -32.62 32.26
CA ILE A 106 -34.06 -33.02 31.36
C ILE A 106 -34.37 -32.61 29.91
N ASN A 107 -35.60 -32.82 29.43
CA ASN A 107 -36.01 -32.41 28.09
C ASN A 107 -35.98 -30.88 27.92
N ASN A 108 -36.42 -30.13 28.92
CA ASN A 108 -36.38 -28.67 28.91
C ASN A 108 -34.93 -28.15 28.89
N ILE A 109 -34.05 -28.74 29.70
CA ILE A 109 -32.62 -28.42 29.70
C ILE A 109 -31.99 -28.75 28.34
N GLN A 110 -32.34 -29.90 27.74
CA GLN A 110 -31.86 -30.27 26.40
C GLN A 110 -32.30 -29.26 25.33
N ASN A 111 -33.55 -28.80 25.38
CA ASN A 111 -34.04 -27.76 24.47
C ASN A 111 -33.27 -26.44 24.66
N ARG A 112 -32.95 -26.08 25.91
CA ARG A 112 -32.14 -24.90 26.21
C ARG A 112 -30.71 -25.03 25.67
N ILE A 113 -30.08 -26.19 25.83
CA ILE A 113 -28.76 -26.50 25.26
C ILE A 113 -28.81 -26.39 23.72
N ASN A 114 -29.86 -26.94 23.09
CA ASN A 114 -30.03 -26.83 21.64
C ASN A 114 -30.13 -25.36 21.19
N SER A 115 -30.93 -24.53 21.88
CA SER A 115 -31.01 -23.08 21.60
C SER A 115 -29.65 -22.39 21.73
N LEU A 116 -28.90 -22.67 22.80
CA LEU A 116 -27.56 -22.11 23.00
C LEU A 116 -26.59 -22.52 21.88
N ASN A 117 -26.66 -23.77 21.39
CA ASN A 117 -25.86 -24.21 20.23
C ASN A 117 -26.19 -23.42 18.96
N HIS A 118 -27.46 -23.10 18.71
CA HIS A 118 -27.87 -22.28 17.56
C HIS A 118 -27.35 -20.85 17.69
N GLU A 119 -27.45 -20.26 18.89
CA GLU A 119 -26.91 -18.91 19.17
C GLU A 119 -25.38 -18.87 18.98
N ILE A 120 -24.65 -19.86 19.50
CA ILE A 120 -23.19 -19.97 19.32
C ILE A 120 -22.83 -20.12 17.84
N HIS A 121 -23.59 -20.92 17.08
CA HIS A 121 -23.38 -21.08 15.65
C HIS A 121 -23.57 -19.76 14.90
N HIS A 122 -24.61 -18.99 15.23
CA HIS A 122 -24.84 -17.66 14.66
C HIS A 122 -23.68 -16.71 14.97
N LEU A 123 -23.22 -16.66 16.22
CA LEU A 123 -22.08 -15.81 16.61
C LEU A 123 -20.78 -16.20 15.86
N ASN A 124 -20.56 -17.49 15.60
CA ASN A 124 -19.43 -17.94 14.77
C ASN A 124 -19.55 -17.42 13.32
N GLN A 125 -20.74 -17.48 12.73
CA GLN A 125 -20.97 -16.95 11.38
C GLN A 125 -20.73 -15.43 11.31
N GLU A 126 -21.21 -14.68 12.30
CA GLU A 126 -20.94 -13.23 12.37
C GLU A 126 -19.45 -12.95 12.53
N THR A 127 -18.75 -13.74 13.34
CA THR A 127 -17.29 -13.62 13.51
C THR A 127 -16.54 -13.88 12.20
N ASP A 128 -16.97 -14.87 11.42
CA ASP A 128 -16.40 -15.17 10.12
C ASP A 128 -16.65 -14.05 9.10
N GLN A 129 -17.81 -13.41 9.14
CA GLN A 129 -18.08 -12.21 8.32
C GLN A 129 -17.14 -11.05 8.68
N GLN A 130 -16.89 -10.81 9.97
CA GLN A 130 -15.92 -9.79 10.40
C GLN A 130 -14.49 -10.14 9.93
N ASN A 131 -14.09 -11.41 9.99
CA ASN A 131 -12.79 -11.87 9.48
C ASN A 131 -12.67 -11.64 7.96
N GLN A 132 -13.73 -11.91 7.20
CA GLN A 132 -13.76 -11.64 5.75
C GLN A 132 -13.64 -10.15 5.46
N ALA A 133 -14.35 -9.29 6.21
CA ALA A 133 -14.25 -7.84 6.06
C ALA A 133 -12.81 -7.33 6.32
N LEU A 134 -12.15 -7.81 7.36
CA LEU A 134 -10.74 -7.49 7.64
C LEU A 134 -9.81 -7.96 6.52
N ASN A 135 -10.01 -9.18 6.02
CA ASN A 135 -9.21 -9.72 4.92
C ASN A 135 -9.36 -8.90 3.64
N ASN A 136 -10.57 -8.47 3.30
CA ASN A 136 -10.82 -7.61 2.15
C ASN A 136 -10.11 -6.26 2.30
N LEU A 137 -10.22 -5.61 3.47
CA LEU A 137 -9.49 -4.37 3.73
C LEU A 137 -7.97 -4.55 3.61
N ASN A 138 -7.42 -5.65 4.14
CA ASN A 138 -6.00 -5.96 4.02
C ASN A 138 -5.56 -6.15 2.55
N GLN A 139 -6.37 -6.83 1.74
CA GLN A 139 -6.09 -7.01 0.32
C GLN A 139 -6.14 -5.68 -0.45
N GLU A 140 -7.14 -4.84 -0.18
CA GLU A 140 -7.24 -3.51 -0.80
C GLU A 140 -6.03 -2.63 -0.47
N MET A 141 -5.59 -2.61 0.78
CA MET A 141 -4.38 -1.88 1.17
C MET A 141 -3.11 -2.45 0.56
N ALA A 142 -3.00 -3.77 0.40
CA ALA A 142 -1.88 -4.38 -0.31
C ALA A 142 -1.87 -3.93 -1.79
N GLY A 143 -3.04 -3.84 -2.42
CA GLY A 143 -3.20 -3.29 -3.76
C GLY A 143 -2.74 -1.83 -3.85
N LEU A 144 -3.19 -0.97 -2.92
CA LEU A 144 -2.78 0.43 -2.85
C LEU A 144 -1.28 0.59 -2.61
N ASN A 145 -0.67 -0.24 -1.75
CA ASN A 145 0.77 -0.23 -1.52
C ASN A 145 1.55 -0.58 -2.79
N ASN A 146 1.10 -1.58 -3.55
CA ASN A 146 1.73 -1.93 -4.83
C ASN A 146 1.64 -0.76 -5.83
N GLU A 147 0.52 -0.04 -5.87
CA GLU A 147 0.36 1.14 -6.73
C GLU A 147 1.28 2.30 -6.29
N ILE A 148 1.43 2.53 -4.98
CA ILE A 148 2.38 3.49 -4.42
C ILE A 148 3.81 3.14 -4.87
N THR A 149 4.23 1.88 -4.73
CA THR A 149 5.57 1.43 -5.17
C THR A 149 5.77 1.63 -6.67
N ALA A 150 4.76 1.34 -7.49
CA ALA A 150 4.82 1.58 -8.92
C ALA A 150 4.97 3.08 -9.26
N ASN A 151 4.24 3.95 -8.57
CA ASN A 151 4.34 5.40 -8.74
C ASN A 151 5.69 5.95 -8.27
N GLU A 152 6.21 5.51 -7.13
CA GLU A 152 7.53 5.89 -6.62
C GLU A 152 8.63 5.51 -7.63
N ASN A 153 8.56 4.31 -8.21
CA ASN A 153 9.48 3.91 -9.28
C ASN A 153 9.36 4.79 -10.54
N ALA A 154 8.14 5.13 -10.96
CA ALA A 154 7.92 5.99 -12.12
C ALA A 154 8.40 7.44 -11.88
N ILE A 155 8.21 7.97 -10.67
CA ILE A 155 8.73 9.27 -10.25
C ILE A 155 10.27 9.28 -10.33
N ASN A 156 10.93 8.24 -9.81
CA ASN A 156 12.39 8.14 -9.87
C ASN A 156 12.90 8.14 -11.32
N GLN A 157 12.27 7.38 -12.22
CA GLN A 157 12.62 7.37 -13.63
C GLN A 157 12.42 8.72 -14.33
N GLU A 158 11.35 9.45 -14.00
CA GLU A 158 11.12 10.80 -14.52
C GLU A 158 12.12 11.80 -13.94
N GLN A 159 12.47 11.69 -12.66
CA GLN A 159 13.46 12.54 -12.02
C GLN A 159 14.85 12.36 -12.67
N ASP A 160 15.25 11.13 -12.99
CA ASP A 160 16.50 10.84 -13.70
C ASP A 160 16.51 11.47 -15.10
N LYS A 161 15.39 11.36 -15.85
CA LYS A 161 15.23 12.02 -17.15
C LYS A 161 15.30 13.54 -17.04
N LEU A 162 14.70 14.12 -15.99
CA LEU A 162 14.74 15.56 -15.74
C LEU A 162 16.17 16.02 -15.46
N ASN A 163 16.90 15.30 -14.61
CA ASN A 163 18.29 15.61 -14.27
C ASN A 163 19.19 15.55 -15.53
N ALA A 164 19.03 14.53 -16.37
CA ALA A 164 19.76 14.40 -17.63
C ALA A 164 19.45 15.57 -18.59
N LEU A 165 18.19 15.97 -18.69
CA LEU A 165 17.75 17.07 -19.56
C LEU A 165 18.23 18.43 -19.04
N GLU A 166 18.25 18.66 -17.72
CA GLU A 166 18.82 19.87 -17.11
C GLU A 166 20.33 19.97 -17.34
N LEU A 167 21.07 18.85 -17.24
CA LEU A 167 22.49 18.79 -17.58
C LEU A 167 22.75 19.16 -19.04
N GLN A 168 21.99 18.58 -19.98
CA GLN A 168 22.09 18.89 -21.40
C GLN A 168 21.77 20.36 -21.69
N THR A 169 20.70 20.89 -21.08
CA THR A 169 20.30 22.30 -21.23
C THR A 169 21.38 23.24 -20.72
N ASN A 170 22.01 22.93 -19.57
CA ASN A 170 23.09 23.74 -19.01
C ASN A 170 24.33 23.74 -19.89
N ALA A 171 24.70 22.58 -20.46
CA ALA A 171 25.79 22.49 -21.43
C ALA A 171 25.49 23.35 -22.68
N LYS A 172 24.26 23.31 -23.21
CA LYS A 172 23.85 24.16 -24.35
C LYS A 172 23.86 25.65 -24.01
N LYS A 173 23.45 26.05 -22.80
CA LYS A 173 23.53 27.46 -22.36
C LYS A 173 24.97 27.98 -22.32
N GLN A 174 25.93 27.18 -21.84
CA GLN A 174 27.34 27.57 -21.85
C GLN A 174 27.88 27.75 -23.28
N VAL A 175 27.45 26.90 -24.21
CA VAL A 175 27.76 27.05 -25.65
C VAL A 175 27.12 28.33 -26.20
N LEU A 176 25.88 28.64 -25.85
CA LEU A 176 25.19 29.88 -26.27
C LEU A 176 25.90 31.14 -25.78
N GLU A 177 26.34 31.18 -24.53
CA GLU A 177 27.11 32.30 -23.98
C GLU A 177 28.46 32.47 -24.68
N SER A 178 29.13 31.35 -24.98
CA SER A 178 30.39 31.34 -25.73
C SER A 178 30.19 31.89 -27.16
N LEU A 179 29.09 31.50 -27.83
CA LEU A 179 28.72 32.03 -29.15
C LEU A 179 28.41 33.53 -29.11
N LYS A 180 27.65 34.02 -28.10
CA LYS A 180 27.39 35.46 -27.93
C LYS A 180 28.68 36.26 -27.69
N ARG A 181 29.60 35.70 -26.90
CA ARG A 181 30.92 36.30 -26.67
C ARG A 181 31.72 36.36 -27.96
N LEU A 182 31.70 35.31 -28.76
CA LEU A 182 32.34 35.27 -30.07
C LEU A 182 31.76 36.34 -31.01
N GLU A 183 30.44 36.51 -31.05
CA GLU A 183 29.80 37.54 -31.87
C GLU A 183 30.18 38.97 -31.43
N LYS A 184 30.27 39.21 -30.12
CA LYS A 184 30.79 40.48 -29.58
C LYS A 184 32.25 40.72 -29.98
N LEU A 185 33.12 39.71 -29.85
CA LEU A 185 34.53 39.80 -30.26
C LEU A 185 34.66 40.08 -31.77
N LYS A 186 33.81 39.49 -32.61
CA LYS A 186 33.74 39.80 -34.04
C LYS A 186 33.32 41.24 -34.30
N GLN A 187 32.34 41.77 -33.58
CA GLN A 187 31.94 43.18 -33.69
C GLN A 187 33.04 44.14 -33.23
N ASP A 188 33.70 43.84 -32.12
CA ASP A 188 34.81 44.64 -31.60
C ASP A 188 36.00 44.60 -32.56
N SER A 189 36.32 43.44 -33.15
CA SER A 189 37.29 43.32 -34.24
C SER A 189 36.90 44.17 -35.46
N LYS A 190 35.64 44.16 -35.90
CA LYS A 190 35.15 45.04 -36.98
C LYS A 190 35.29 46.53 -36.62
N ARG A 191 34.98 46.93 -35.37
CA ARG A 191 35.11 48.32 -34.89
C ARG A 191 36.57 48.76 -34.86
N LEU A 192 37.46 47.93 -34.31
CA LEU A 192 38.91 48.18 -34.28
C LEU A 192 39.50 48.22 -35.69
N LYS A 193 39.07 47.36 -36.62
CA LYS A 193 39.46 47.42 -38.04
C LYS A 193 38.97 48.69 -38.74
N LYS A 194 37.80 49.24 -38.37
CA LYS A 194 37.29 50.52 -38.90
C LYS A 194 38.01 51.74 -38.30
N GLN A 195 38.37 51.70 -37.02
CA GLN A 195 39.16 52.75 -36.36
C GLN A 195 40.63 52.73 -36.84
N SER A 196 41.17 51.55 -37.11
CA SER A 196 42.50 51.37 -37.67
C SER A 196 42.48 51.63 -39.18
N LYS A 197 42.63 52.89 -39.59
CA LYS A 197 42.96 53.29 -40.98
C LYS A 197 44.34 52.76 -41.47
N TRP A 198 44.81 51.62 -40.97
CA TRP A 198 46.21 51.19 -41.01
C TRP A 198 46.45 49.89 -41.79
N LYS A 199 45.44 49.36 -42.49
CA LYS A 199 45.61 48.27 -43.46
C LYS A 199 45.21 48.69 -44.86
N LYS A 200 45.65 49.88 -45.31
CA LYS A 200 46.02 50.04 -46.71
C LYS A 200 47.48 49.62 -46.81
N GLN A 201 47.73 48.32 -46.96
CA GLN A 201 49.02 47.89 -47.49
C GLN A 201 49.13 48.50 -48.87
N PHE A 202 49.95 49.53 -49.00
CA PHE A 202 50.50 49.90 -50.29
C PHE A 202 51.60 48.87 -50.53
N ASN A 203 51.32 47.85 -51.34
CA ASN A 203 52.38 46.99 -51.86
C ASN A 203 53.32 47.91 -52.64
N PHE A 204 54.47 48.20 -52.06
CA PHE A 204 55.57 48.76 -52.80
C PHE A 204 55.91 47.75 -53.91
N LEU A 205 55.96 48.20 -55.16
CA LEU A 205 56.60 47.48 -56.27
C LEU A 205 58.12 47.46 -56.07
N THR A 206 58.58 47.06 -54.90
CA THR A 206 59.99 46.86 -54.55
C THR A 206 60.09 45.74 -53.52
N ASP A 207 59.45 44.61 -53.80
CA ASP A 207 59.77 43.32 -53.20
C ASP A 207 59.43 42.27 -54.26
N ASN A 208 60.41 41.96 -55.10
CA ASN A 208 60.30 40.83 -56.01
C ASN A 208 60.66 39.56 -55.21
N PRO A 209 59.83 38.52 -55.19
CA PRO A 209 60.27 37.18 -54.83
C PRO A 209 61.24 36.64 -55.89
N PRO A 210 62.12 35.68 -55.54
CA PRO A 210 63.14 35.20 -56.45
C PRO A 210 62.50 34.39 -57.59
N ASN A 211 63.16 34.44 -58.74
CA ASN A 211 62.96 33.58 -59.92
C ASN A 211 62.12 34.15 -61.07
N ILE A 212 62.67 35.16 -61.78
CA ILE A 212 62.51 35.28 -63.24
C ILE A 212 63.87 35.69 -63.82
N GLN A 213 64.80 34.73 -63.84
CA GLN A 213 66.10 34.84 -64.50
C GLN A 213 66.05 34.37 -65.96
N ALA A 214 64.90 34.50 -66.62
CA ALA A 214 64.70 34.11 -68.00
C ALA A 214 63.67 35.03 -68.66
N GLN A 215 64.09 36.26 -69.01
CA GLN A 215 63.51 37.10 -70.09
C GLN A 215 64.14 38.50 -70.22
N GLN A 216 65.12 38.86 -69.37
CA GLN A 216 65.90 40.11 -69.50
C GLN A 216 67.15 40.01 -70.39
N GLU A 217 67.25 39.00 -71.25
CA GLU A 217 68.32 38.88 -72.26
C GLU A 217 67.92 39.37 -73.67
N SER A 218 66.68 39.85 -73.87
CA SER A 218 66.18 40.19 -75.22
C SER A 218 65.80 41.67 -75.46
N ALA A 219 65.97 42.56 -74.47
CA ALA A 219 65.66 43.99 -74.63
C ALA A 219 66.87 44.94 -74.46
N LEU A 220 68.06 44.42 -74.14
CA LEU A 220 69.29 45.22 -73.99
C LEU A 220 70.31 45.08 -75.14
N ASN A 221 70.00 44.31 -76.18
CA ASN A 221 70.91 44.05 -77.32
C ASN A 221 70.38 44.53 -78.68
N ARG A 222 69.48 45.52 -78.72
CA ARG A 222 69.04 46.17 -79.96
C ARG A 222 68.85 47.68 -79.79
N ALA A 223 69.95 48.40 -79.59
CA ALA A 223 70.06 49.83 -79.94
C ALA A 223 71.53 50.29 -79.93
N SER A 224 72.40 49.49 -80.55
CA SER A 224 73.72 49.95 -80.97
C SER A 224 73.57 50.64 -82.32
N ASN A 225 73.42 51.96 -82.35
CA ASN A 225 73.85 52.77 -83.48
C ASN A 225 74.04 54.24 -83.09
N LYS A 226 75.14 54.78 -83.61
CA LYS A 226 75.80 56.05 -83.31
C LYS A 226 75.03 57.29 -83.77
N ASN A 227 75.53 58.43 -83.30
CA ASN A 227 75.43 59.80 -83.83
C ASN A 227 74.22 60.65 -83.42
N ALA A 228 74.46 61.68 -82.59
CA ALA A 228 74.42 63.09 -83.03
C ALA A 228 74.36 64.12 -81.87
N LEU A 229 74.13 63.74 -80.61
CA LEU A 229 73.81 64.73 -79.56
C LEU A 229 74.77 64.80 -78.35
N THR A 230 75.85 64.02 -78.34
CA THR A 230 76.78 63.94 -77.19
C THR A 230 78.02 64.84 -77.30
N ASN A 231 78.00 65.85 -78.19
CA ASN A 231 79.08 66.85 -78.33
C ASN A 231 78.70 68.26 -77.84
N PHE A 232 77.59 68.43 -77.11
CA PHE A 232 77.13 69.77 -76.69
C PHE A 232 77.50 70.16 -75.25
N PHE A 233 77.97 69.22 -74.42
CA PHE A 233 78.12 69.46 -72.97
C PHE A 233 79.56 69.68 -72.46
N LEU A 234 80.57 69.78 -73.34
CA LEU A 234 81.96 69.86 -72.90
C LEU A 234 82.79 71.04 -73.45
N THR A 235 82.19 72.13 -73.96
CA THR A 235 83.00 73.25 -74.49
C THR A 235 82.67 74.69 -74.10
N ASN A 236 81.58 75.05 -73.40
CA ASN A 236 81.49 76.39 -72.77
C ASN A 236 80.27 76.54 -71.82
N PRO A 237 80.43 76.71 -70.49
CA PRO A 237 79.32 76.76 -69.54
C PRO A 237 78.60 78.12 -69.40
N TYR A 238 78.84 79.11 -70.26
CA TYR A 238 78.32 80.49 -70.08
C TYR A 238 77.33 81.01 -71.14
N ALA A 239 76.60 80.13 -71.84
CA ALA A 239 75.71 80.55 -72.93
C ALA A 239 74.20 80.69 -72.58
N ILE A 240 73.77 80.66 -71.31
CA ILE A 240 72.33 80.60 -70.96
C ILE A 240 71.84 81.76 -70.05
N LEU A 241 72.58 82.87 -69.89
CA LEU A 241 72.06 84.06 -69.18
C LEU A 241 71.93 85.28 -70.10
N PRO A 242 70.75 85.94 -70.17
CA PRO A 242 70.56 87.19 -70.91
C PRO A 242 71.36 88.35 -70.28
N LYS A 243 72.04 89.11 -71.14
CA LYS A 243 72.86 90.28 -70.79
C LYS A 243 71.99 91.44 -70.29
N GLY A 244 72.24 91.93 -69.07
CA GLY A 244 71.51 93.06 -68.47
C GLY A 244 72.38 93.96 -67.57
N PHE A 245 72.57 95.19 -68.04
CA PHE A 245 73.01 96.47 -67.46
C PHE A 245 74.14 96.57 -66.39
N ILE A 246 74.32 95.67 -65.44
CA ILE A 246 75.45 95.78 -64.47
C ILE A 246 76.73 95.14 -65.01
N TYR A 247 76.60 94.13 -65.88
CA TYR A 247 77.74 93.58 -66.63
C TYR A 247 78.41 94.62 -67.54
N GLU A 248 77.68 95.67 -67.93
CA GLU A 248 78.16 96.72 -68.82
C GLU A 248 78.78 97.91 -68.07
N TYR A 249 78.54 98.05 -66.76
CA TYR A 249 79.07 99.18 -65.97
C TYR A 249 80.36 98.86 -65.21
N HIS A 250 80.62 97.59 -64.84
CA HIS A 250 81.76 97.24 -63.97
C HIS A 250 82.82 96.30 -64.57
N ASN A 251 82.62 95.83 -65.81
CA ASN A 251 83.59 95.16 -66.69
C ASN A 251 84.76 94.41 -65.97
N PRO A 252 84.44 93.39 -65.14
CA PRO A 252 85.43 92.71 -64.30
C PRO A 252 86.36 91.85 -65.18
N GLY A 253 87.65 92.19 -65.24
CA GLY A 253 88.63 91.50 -66.09
C GLY A 253 89.71 92.36 -66.77
N LYS A 254 89.78 93.68 -66.50
CA LYS A 254 90.92 94.53 -66.91
C LYS A 254 91.95 94.68 -65.79
N GLU A 255 93.23 94.84 -66.15
CA GLU A 255 94.38 95.00 -65.23
C GLU A 255 94.30 96.22 -64.28
N THR A 256 93.37 97.16 -64.50
CA THR A 256 93.10 98.30 -63.59
C THR A 256 91.89 98.09 -62.68
N TYR A 257 91.40 96.86 -62.54
CA TYR A 257 90.27 96.50 -61.69
C TYR A 257 90.68 96.51 -60.21
N ASN A 258 90.24 97.54 -59.47
CA ASN A 258 90.49 97.65 -58.04
C ASN A 258 89.44 96.82 -57.26
N ALA A 259 89.80 95.59 -56.92
CA ALA A 259 88.98 94.66 -56.15
C ALA A 259 88.62 95.14 -54.73
N LEU A 260 89.21 96.24 -54.24
CA LEU A 260 88.93 96.79 -52.91
C LEU A 260 87.67 97.69 -52.86
N ASN A 261 87.06 98.03 -53.99
CA ASN A 261 85.86 98.89 -54.07
C ASN A 261 84.65 98.21 -54.76
N ALA A 262 84.64 96.89 -54.88
CA ALA A 262 83.46 96.16 -55.35
C ALA A 262 82.40 96.11 -54.22
N PRO A 263 81.10 96.38 -54.49
CA PRO A 263 80.07 96.31 -53.48
C PRO A 263 80.04 94.91 -52.84
N ASN A 264 80.33 94.84 -51.54
CA ASN A 264 80.27 93.61 -50.79
C ASN A 264 78.83 93.37 -50.33
N ASN A 265 78.20 92.34 -50.89
CA ASN A 265 76.83 91.94 -50.55
C ASN A 265 76.69 91.49 -49.08
N MET A 266 77.80 91.33 -48.36
CA MET A 266 77.87 90.91 -46.95
C MET A 266 78.03 92.08 -45.95
N ASP A 267 78.17 93.34 -46.40
CA ASP A 267 78.37 94.50 -45.50
C ASP A 267 77.09 95.00 -44.80
N GLY A 268 75.93 94.39 -45.06
CA GLY A 268 74.67 94.68 -44.35
C GLY A 268 74.52 93.98 -42.99
N ILE A 269 75.38 93.02 -42.64
CA ILE A 269 75.16 92.14 -41.48
C ILE A 269 75.86 92.63 -40.20
N ASN A 270 76.78 93.60 -40.29
CA ASN A 270 77.54 94.13 -39.15
C ASN A 270 77.28 95.61 -38.80
N ASN A 271 76.04 96.09 -38.98
CA ASN A 271 75.46 97.21 -38.23
C ASN A 271 76.30 98.52 -38.15
N GLN A 272 76.86 99.00 -39.28
CA GLN A 272 77.66 100.25 -39.32
C GLN A 272 77.24 101.30 -40.37
N PHE A 273 76.01 101.27 -40.90
CA PHE A 273 75.44 102.44 -41.61
C PHE A 273 74.08 102.85 -41.05
N LYS A 274 74.03 104.04 -40.45
CA LYS A 274 72.81 104.81 -40.18
C LYS A 274 72.27 105.28 -41.55
N THR A 275 71.17 104.66 -42.01
CA THR A 275 70.36 105.00 -43.21
C THR A 275 71.05 104.94 -44.59
N ASN A 276 70.61 104.06 -45.51
CA ASN A 276 70.62 104.42 -46.94
C ASN A 276 69.73 103.59 -47.91
N ALA A 277 69.09 104.36 -48.80
CA ALA A 277 68.61 104.12 -50.18
C ALA A 277 67.45 103.17 -50.49
N LEU A 278 67.29 101.99 -49.89
CA LEU A 278 66.23 101.06 -50.33
C LEU A 278 64.88 101.26 -49.63
N ASN A 279 64.88 101.94 -48.48
CA ASN A 279 63.66 102.29 -47.73
C ASN A 279 63.07 103.67 -48.09
N GLN A 280 63.55 104.34 -49.15
CA GLN A 280 63.05 105.67 -49.57
C GLN A 280 62.48 105.71 -50.99
N VAL A 281 62.33 104.58 -51.68
CA VAL A 281 61.87 104.54 -53.10
C VAL A 281 60.52 103.84 -53.30
N LEU A 282 59.83 103.40 -52.24
CA LEU A 282 58.50 102.79 -52.37
C LEU A 282 57.35 103.53 -51.68
N ASP A 283 57.59 104.78 -51.25
CA ASP A 283 56.54 105.74 -50.86
C ASP A 283 56.67 107.02 -51.69
N ASN A 284 56.09 107.04 -52.91
CA ASN A 284 55.35 108.18 -53.49
C ASN A 284 54.97 107.99 -54.98
N SER A 285 53.71 107.62 -55.21
CA SER A 285 52.71 108.40 -55.95
C SER A 285 53.07 109.21 -57.23
N TYR A 286 53.82 108.69 -58.21
CA TYR A 286 53.81 109.26 -59.58
C TYR A 286 54.08 108.22 -60.67
N GLN A 287 53.01 107.65 -61.25
CA GLN A 287 52.87 107.34 -62.70
C GLN A 287 51.50 106.69 -62.97
N LYS A 288 50.46 107.48 -62.70
CA LYS A 288 49.21 107.43 -63.45
C LYS A 288 49.58 107.94 -64.85
N PHE A 289 49.30 107.15 -65.88
CA PHE A 289 49.56 107.43 -67.30
C PHE A 289 51.01 107.28 -67.77
N LEU A 290 51.42 106.05 -68.14
CA LEU A 290 51.94 105.68 -69.48
C LEU A 290 52.40 104.20 -69.57
N THR A 291 52.09 103.60 -70.73
CA THR A 291 52.50 102.28 -71.31
C THR A 291 52.74 101.09 -70.36
N GLY A 292 51.67 100.37 -70.03
CA GLY A 292 51.70 99.09 -69.28
C GLY A 292 50.32 98.62 -68.80
N ASN A 293 49.26 98.93 -69.56
CA ASN A 293 47.86 98.53 -69.28
C ASN A 293 47.52 97.24 -70.05
N ASP A 294 46.69 96.41 -69.41
CA ASP A 294 46.11 95.10 -69.74
C ASP A 294 45.67 94.79 -71.19
N SER A 295 45.86 95.69 -72.15
CA SER A 295 45.48 95.50 -73.56
C SER A 295 46.65 95.16 -74.50
N TYR A 296 47.90 95.08 -74.02
CA TYR A 296 49.06 94.67 -74.84
C TYR A 296 49.95 93.66 -74.11
N ASN A 297 49.56 92.40 -74.27
CA ASN A 297 50.22 91.22 -73.75
C ASN A 297 51.41 90.84 -74.67
N ALA A 298 52.62 91.28 -74.36
CA ALA A 298 53.83 90.86 -75.09
C ALA A 298 54.39 89.50 -74.59
N LEU A 299 53.71 88.85 -73.65
CA LEU A 299 54.00 87.50 -73.15
C LEU A 299 52.68 86.73 -72.91
N GLY A 300 51.86 86.62 -73.96
CA GLY A 300 50.72 85.72 -73.98
C GLY A 300 51.18 84.28 -73.75
N ASP A 301 50.53 83.63 -72.78
CA ASP A 301 50.63 82.22 -72.40
C ASP A 301 51.82 81.79 -71.50
N ILE A 302 52.05 82.50 -70.39
CA ILE A 302 52.67 81.88 -69.20
C ILE A 302 51.69 81.95 -68.03
N GLU A 303 51.02 80.83 -67.75
CA GLU A 303 50.22 80.64 -66.53
C GLU A 303 51.09 80.89 -65.30
N GLN A 304 50.70 81.86 -64.47
CA GLN A 304 51.18 81.97 -63.10
C GLN A 304 50.86 80.65 -62.39
N VAL A 305 51.90 79.87 -62.08
CA VAL A 305 51.76 78.58 -61.41
C VAL A 305 51.07 78.81 -60.06
N LYS A 306 49.82 78.34 -59.98
CA LYS A 306 49.04 78.17 -58.75
C LYS A 306 49.92 77.57 -57.65
N ALA A 307 49.80 78.11 -56.43
CA ALA A 307 50.39 77.55 -55.22
C ALA A 307 50.31 76.01 -55.21
N LEU A 308 51.47 75.36 -55.12
CA LEU A 308 51.62 73.90 -55.14
C LEU A 308 50.68 73.27 -54.09
N LYS A 309 49.83 72.32 -54.51
CA LYS A 309 48.96 71.55 -53.60
C LYS A 309 49.78 70.45 -52.91
N PHE A 310 49.64 70.32 -51.60
CA PHE A 310 50.26 69.26 -50.81
C PHE A 310 49.46 67.96 -50.91
N TYR A 311 50.16 66.83 -51.08
CA TYR A 311 49.61 65.50 -50.85
C TYR A 311 50.26 64.90 -49.59
N ASP A 312 49.44 64.39 -48.68
CA ASP A 312 49.92 63.68 -47.50
C ASP A 312 50.32 62.25 -47.91
N LEU A 313 51.62 61.95 -47.89
CA LEU A 313 52.16 60.62 -48.10
C LEU A 313 52.64 60.06 -46.77
N THR A 314 51.91 59.09 -46.21
CA THR A 314 52.30 58.41 -44.97
C THR A 314 53.19 57.21 -45.31
N ILE A 315 54.45 57.24 -44.89
CA ILE A 315 55.41 56.16 -45.15
C ILE A 315 55.76 55.51 -43.80
N ASN A 316 55.37 54.25 -43.62
CA ASN A 316 55.73 53.47 -42.44
C ASN A 316 57.12 52.86 -42.65
N HIS A 317 58.12 53.27 -41.87
CA HIS A 317 59.50 52.80 -42.02
C HIS A 317 60.22 52.74 -40.67
N ASN A 318 61.28 51.92 -40.61
CA ASN A 318 62.16 51.82 -39.44
C ASN A 318 63.20 52.97 -39.49
N PRO A 319 63.31 53.83 -38.46
CA PRO A 319 64.09 55.07 -38.52
C PRO A 319 65.62 54.92 -38.64
N GLN A 320 66.17 53.71 -38.75
CA GLN A 320 67.62 53.44 -38.77
C GLN A 320 68.20 53.07 -40.14
N SER A 321 67.48 53.24 -41.25
CA SER A 321 67.99 52.89 -42.59
C SER A 321 68.75 54.06 -43.24
N GLU A 322 70.07 53.90 -43.44
CA GLU A 322 70.94 54.90 -44.10
C GLU A 322 70.52 55.24 -45.55
N ASN A 323 69.77 54.35 -46.22
CA ASN A 323 69.31 54.55 -47.59
C ASN A 323 67.99 55.35 -47.70
N LEU A 324 67.41 55.77 -46.56
CA LEU A 324 66.11 56.43 -46.50
C LEU A 324 66.14 57.86 -47.07
N GLU A 325 67.17 58.64 -46.72
CA GLU A 325 67.30 60.01 -47.23
C GLU A 325 67.46 60.04 -48.75
N SER A 326 68.26 59.13 -49.30
CA SER A 326 68.45 59.00 -50.75
C SER A 326 67.15 58.62 -51.46
N ALA A 327 66.39 57.66 -50.92
CA ALA A 327 65.11 57.25 -51.50
C ALA A 327 64.04 58.36 -51.43
N LEU A 328 63.97 59.10 -50.31
CA LEU A 328 63.06 60.24 -50.15
C LEU A 328 63.45 61.40 -51.08
N PHE A 329 64.74 61.65 -51.25
CA PHE A 329 65.28 62.68 -52.15
C PHE A 329 64.93 62.40 -53.62
N PHE A 330 65.22 61.20 -54.13
CA PHE A 330 64.87 60.84 -55.51
C PHE A 330 63.36 60.84 -55.76
N LYS A 331 62.56 60.47 -54.75
CA LYS A 331 61.09 60.48 -54.87
C LYS A 331 60.53 61.91 -54.85
N GLN A 332 61.10 62.81 -54.05
CA GLN A 332 60.77 64.23 -54.07
C GLN A 332 61.11 64.85 -55.43
N ILE A 333 62.25 64.49 -56.04
CA ILE A 333 62.61 64.91 -57.39
C ILE A 333 61.61 64.39 -58.44
N SER A 334 61.19 63.12 -58.34
CA SER A 334 60.20 62.55 -59.27
C SER A 334 58.82 63.21 -59.21
N GLN A 335 58.45 63.77 -58.05
CA GLN A 335 57.17 64.46 -57.85
C GLN A 335 57.26 65.95 -58.18
N TYR A 336 58.44 66.57 -58.06
CA TYR A 336 58.66 67.93 -58.54
C TYR A 336 58.43 68.07 -60.05
N ALA A 337 58.83 67.06 -60.84
CA ALA A 337 58.53 67.00 -62.28
C ALA A 337 57.01 66.98 -62.59
N LYS A 338 56.17 66.70 -61.59
CA LYS A 338 54.70 66.68 -61.68
C LYS A 338 54.04 67.87 -60.96
N GLY A 339 54.82 68.85 -60.49
CA GLY A 339 54.30 70.04 -59.80
C GLY A 339 53.77 69.79 -58.38
N LEU A 340 54.33 68.82 -57.64
CA LEU A 340 53.87 68.44 -56.29
C LEU A 340 55.02 68.45 -55.25
N ARG A 341 54.73 68.84 -54.00
CA ARG A 341 55.66 68.79 -52.85
C ARG A 341 55.16 67.79 -51.79
N LEU A 342 56.01 66.88 -51.33
CA LEU A 342 55.64 65.87 -50.33
C LEU A 342 55.68 66.46 -48.91
N LYS A 343 54.65 66.17 -48.10
CA LYS A 343 54.66 66.37 -46.65
C LYS A 343 54.80 65.00 -45.98
N ILE A 344 55.93 64.78 -45.30
CA ILE A 344 56.21 63.52 -44.59
C ILE A 344 55.62 63.63 -43.18
N LEU A 345 54.63 62.78 -42.89
CA LEU A 345 54.06 62.64 -41.55
C LEU A 345 54.63 61.36 -40.93
N THR A 346 55.55 61.51 -39.97
CA THR A 346 56.04 60.42 -39.12
C THR A 346 55.05 60.19 -37.99
N ALA A 347 54.33 59.07 -38.04
CA ALA A 347 53.50 58.60 -36.93
C ALA A 347 54.17 57.36 -36.31
N PRO A 348 54.44 57.33 -34.99
CA PRO A 348 54.97 56.13 -34.35
C PRO A 348 53.91 55.03 -34.41
N SER A 349 54.16 53.95 -35.14
CA SER A 349 53.30 52.77 -35.08
C SER A 349 53.54 52.09 -33.73
N SER A 350 52.57 52.13 -32.81
CA SER A 350 52.60 51.37 -31.57
C SER A 350 52.48 49.88 -31.91
N GLN A 351 53.62 49.18 -31.95
CA GLN A 351 53.72 47.72 -32.11
C GLN A 351 52.83 46.94 -31.10
N LYS A 352 52.44 47.60 -30.01
CA LYS A 352 51.51 47.13 -28.97
C LYS A 352 50.07 46.94 -29.48
N ASP A 353 49.60 47.79 -30.40
CA ASP A 353 48.22 47.75 -30.91
C ASP A 353 48.03 46.75 -32.05
N LEU A 354 49.10 46.47 -32.80
CA LEU A 354 49.14 45.38 -33.79
C LEU A 354 49.18 44.00 -33.11
N LYS A 355 50.00 43.85 -32.05
CA LYS A 355 50.06 42.61 -31.26
C LYS A 355 48.74 42.31 -30.53
N SER A 356 47.99 43.32 -30.12
CA SER A 356 46.66 43.11 -29.49
C SER A 356 45.61 42.69 -30.53
N LEU A 357 45.64 43.25 -31.74
CA LEU A 357 44.80 42.83 -32.87
C LEU A 357 45.08 41.39 -33.33
N GLU A 358 46.35 41.01 -33.45
CA GLU A 358 46.75 39.65 -33.84
C GLU A 358 46.37 38.61 -32.78
N LYS A 359 46.54 38.93 -31.49
CA LYS A 359 46.05 38.09 -30.38
C LYS A 359 44.52 37.96 -30.42
N LEU A 360 43.79 39.03 -30.70
CA LEU A 360 42.34 39.01 -30.82
C LEU A 360 41.88 38.15 -32.02
N GLU A 361 42.55 38.27 -33.16
CA GLU A 361 42.25 37.49 -34.38
C GLU A 361 42.53 35.99 -34.18
N ASN A 362 43.64 35.64 -33.52
CA ASN A 362 43.93 34.25 -33.15
C ASN A 362 42.91 33.68 -32.15
N THR A 363 42.48 34.49 -31.17
CA THR A 363 41.44 34.10 -30.19
C THR A 363 40.09 33.88 -30.88
N ILE A 364 39.72 34.74 -31.84
CA ILE A 364 38.49 34.59 -32.65
C ILE A 364 38.55 33.31 -33.50
N ASN A 365 39.68 33.03 -34.16
CA ASN A 365 39.84 31.84 -35.00
C ASN A 365 39.75 30.54 -34.16
N GLN A 366 40.39 30.50 -32.99
CA GLN A 366 40.31 29.36 -32.08
C GLN A 366 38.88 29.12 -31.56
N GLU A 367 38.15 30.18 -31.20
CA GLU A 367 36.75 30.08 -30.76
C GLU A 367 35.79 29.74 -31.91
N GLU A 368 36.04 30.24 -33.13
CA GLU A 368 35.29 29.86 -34.34
C GLU A 368 35.47 28.38 -34.68
N GLU A 369 36.70 27.86 -34.63
CA GLU A 369 36.97 26.44 -34.87
C GLU A 369 36.29 25.55 -33.82
N ARG A 370 36.33 25.95 -32.54
CA ARG A 370 35.69 25.22 -31.45
C ARG A 370 34.15 25.17 -31.57
N LEU A 371 33.55 26.18 -32.20
CA LEU A 371 32.10 26.36 -32.29
C LEU A 371 31.53 26.12 -33.71
N LYS A 372 32.34 25.63 -34.66
CA LYS A 372 31.95 25.37 -36.05
C LYS A 372 30.67 24.53 -36.15
N GLY A 373 29.74 24.97 -37.00
CA GLY A 373 28.51 24.25 -37.36
C GLY A 373 27.29 24.47 -36.44
N LYS A 374 27.38 25.34 -35.43
CA LYS A 374 26.27 25.62 -34.50
C LYS A 374 25.63 26.98 -34.79
N ASP A 375 24.39 26.98 -35.30
CA ASP A 375 23.61 28.20 -35.51
C ASP A 375 22.99 28.70 -34.19
N LEU A 376 23.06 30.02 -33.99
CA LEU A 376 22.62 30.67 -32.75
C LEU A 376 21.11 30.57 -32.57
N ASN A 377 20.35 30.72 -33.66
CA ASN A 377 18.89 30.69 -33.63
C ASN A 377 18.38 29.27 -33.38
N THR A 378 18.94 28.26 -34.05
CA THR A 378 18.61 26.84 -33.80
C THR A 378 18.87 26.45 -32.35
N LEU A 379 19.99 26.88 -31.77
CA LEU A 379 20.33 26.54 -30.39
C LEU A 379 19.37 27.20 -29.37
N ILE A 380 18.89 28.41 -29.66
CA ILE A 380 17.88 29.11 -28.83
C ILE A 380 16.54 28.37 -28.88
N GLU A 381 16.10 27.93 -30.06
CA GLU A 381 14.86 27.15 -30.22
C GLU A 381 14.94 25.80 -29.52
N GLU A 382 16.06 25.08 -29.64
CA GLU A 382 16.29 23.83 -28.92
C GLU A 382 16.24 24.00 -27.40
N ILE A 383 16.92 25.04 -26.86
CA ILE A 383 16.88 25.34 -25.42
C ILE A 383 15.45 25.65 -24.96
N LYS A 384 14.67 26.41 -25.74
CA LYS A 384 13.24 26.66 -25.40
C LYS A 384 12.42 25.38 -25.37
N LYS A 385 12.60 24.50 -26.36
CA LYS A 385 11.89 23.22 -26.44
C LYS A 385 12.28 22.28 -25.29
N GLU A 386 13.55 22.23 -24.93
CA GLU A 386 14.02 21.47 -23.76
C GLU A 386 13.45 22.04 -22.46
N GLN A 387 13.41 23.37 -22.29
CA GLN A 387 12.78 24.00 -21.12
C GLN A 387 11.28 23.66 -21.00
N GLU A 388 10.55 23.66 -22.11
CA GLU A 388 9.14 23.26 -22.12
C GLU A 388 8.97 21.78 -21.76
N ASN A 389 9.82 20.89 -22.30
CA ASN A 389 9.82 19.47 -21.94
C ASN A 389 10.17 19.25 -20.46
N ALA A 390 11.12 20.00 -19.91
CA ALA A 390 11.46 19.97 -18.49
C ALA A 390 10.28 20.38 -17.62
N LEU A 391 9.53 21.41 -18.04
CA LEU A 391 8.35 21.89 -17.33
C LEU A 391 7.23 20.85 -17.32
N LYS A 392 6.95 20.22 -18.47
CA LYS A 392 6.00 19.11 -18.57
C LYS A 392 6.40 17.93 -17.69
N LEU A 393 7.70 17.60 -17.62
CA LEU A 393 8.18 16.54 -16.74
C LEU A 393 8.01 16.89 -15.26
N LYS A 394 8.31 18.13 -14.86
CA LYS A 394 8.09 18.61 -13.49
C LYS A 394 6.61 18.55 -13.10
N GLU A 395 5.72 18.93 -14.00
CA GLU A 395 4.27 18.81 -13.80
C GLU A 395 3.83 17.34 -13.67
N SER A 396 4.35 16.44 -14.51
CA SER A 396 4.09 15.00 -14.43
C SER A 396 4.54 14.41 -13.09
N ILE A 397 5.77 14.70 -12.65
CA ILE A 397 6.31 14.26 -11.36
C ILE A 397 5.43 14.76 -10.21
N LYS A 398 5.05 16.05 -10.23
CA LYS A 398 4.19 16.64 -9.21
C LYS A 398 2.81 15.98 -9.17
N ALA A 399 2.22 15.69 -10.33
CA ALA A 399 0.93 15.00 -10.41
C ALA A 399 1.01 13.59 -9.81
N LYS A 400 2.08 12.84 -10.10
CA LYS A 400 2.32 11.52 -9.51
C LYS A 400 2.57 11.58 -8.01
N GLN A 401 3.32 12.56 -7.52
CA GLN A 401 3.54 12.77 -6.09
C GLN A 401 2.22 13.04 -5.35
N ASN A 402 1.38 13.94 -5.88
CA ASN A 402 0.07 14.20 -5.32
C ASN A 402 -0.83 12.96 -5.32
N HIS A 403 -0.80 12.16 -6.38
CA HIS A 403 -1.53 10.89 -6.46
C HIS A 403 -1.03 9.89 -5.40
N THR A 404 0.29 9.76 -5.24
CA THR A 404 0.89 8.93 -4.17
C THR A 404 0.46 9.37 -2.78
N GLU A 405 0.40 10.67 -2.50
CA GLU A 405 -0.13 11.17 -1.21
C GLU A 405 -1.62 10.84 -1.02
N ALA A 406 -2.42 10.95 -2.08
CA ALA A 406 -3.84 10.55 -2.04
C ALA A 406 -4.00 9.06 -1.73
N LEU A 407 -3.18 8.19 -2.34
CA LEU A 407 -3.16 6.74 -2.03
C LEU A 407 -2.73 6.48 -0.57
N LYS A 408 -1.71 7.17 -0.06
CA LYS A 408 -1.28 7.07 1.35
C LYS A 408 -2.41 7.47 2.31
N ASN A 409 -3.14 8.53 2.00
CA ASN A 409 -4.32 8.93 2.77
C ASN A 409 -5.44 7.89 2.72
N ALA A 410 -5.69 7.29 1.56
CA ALA A 410 -6.68 6.21 1.40
C ALA A 410 -6.33 4.97 2.23
N ILE A 411 -5.04 4.60 2.30
CA ILE A 411 -4.56 3.51 3.18
C ILE A 411 -4.85 3.86 4.64
N ASN A 412 -4.51 5.07 5.10
CA ASN A 412 -4.75 5.48 6.48
C ASN A 412 -6.26 5.43 6.84
N GLN A 413 -7.14 5.84 5.94
CA GLN A 413 -8.59 5.72 6.13
C GLN A 413 -9.05 4.26 6.25
N LYS A 414 -8.50 3.36 5.42
CA LYS A 414 -8.81 1.92 5.49
C LYS A 414 -8.26 1.27 6.76
N GLU A 415 -7.09 1.68 7.23
CA GLU A 415 -6.53 1.20 8.50
C GLU A 415 -7.40 1.64 9.68
N GLN A 416 -7.87 2.90 9.68
CA GLN A 416 -8.83 3.39 10.68
C GLN A 416 -10.16 2.63 10.65
N ALA A 417 -10.62 2.20 9.47
CA ALA A 417 -11.84 1.42 9.31
C ALA A 417 -11.75 0.00 9.90
N LYS A 418 -10.54 -0.54 10.16
CA LYS A 418 -10.37 -1.83 10.83
C LYS A 418 -10.74 -1.79 12.31
N ASN A 419 -10.45 -0.68 12.98
CA ASN A 419 -10.67 -0.54 14.43
C ASN A 419 -12.10 -0.92 14.86
N PRO A 420 -13.18 -0.39 14.26
CA PRO A 420 -14.55 -0.78 14.64
C PRO A 420 -14.84 -2.26 14.35
N ILE A 421 -14.28 -2.82 13.27
CA ILE A 421 -14.46 -4.24 12.90
C ILE A 421 -13.80 -5.15 13.94
N GLU A 422 -12.57 -4.83 14.37
CA GLU A 422 -11.87 -5.57 15.42
C GLU A 422 -12.58 -5.46 16.77
N GLN A 423 -13.09 -4.28 17.13
CA GLN A 423 -13.89 -4.11 18.34
C GLN A 423 -15.17 -4.95 18.30
N GLN A 424 -15.89 -4.94 17.17
CA GLN A 424 -17.09 -5.75 17.00
C GLN A 424 -16.77 -7.25 17.11
N LYS A 425 -15.67 -7.71 16.49
CA LYS A 425 -15.19 -9.09 16.61
C LYS A 425 -14.89 -9.47 18.06
N GLN A 426 -14.21 -8.61 18.83
CA GLN A 426 -13.95 -8.86 20.25
C GLN A 426 -15.24 -8.96 21.07
N ASN A 427 -16.24 -8.13 20.77
CA ASN A 427 -17.55 -8.20 21.42
C ASN A 427 -18.29 -9.51 21.10
N LEU A 428 -18.26 -9.95 19.84
CA LEU A 428 -18.83 -11.23 19.43
C LEU A 428 -18.16 -12.42 20.15
N GLU A 429 -16.84 -12.39 20.27
CA GLU A 429 -16.09 -13.44 20.98
C GLU A 429 -16.44 -13.49 22.48
N ARG A 430 -16.62 -12.33 23.12
CA ARG A 430 -17.09 -12.27 24.52
C ARG A 430 -18.48 -12.87 24.67
N GLN A 431 -19.43 -12.49 23.81
CA GLN A 431 -20.78 -13.05 23.83
C GLN A 431 -20.77 -14.57 23.63
N LYS A 432 -19.96 -15.06 22.69
CA LYS A 432 -19.78 -16.49 22.45
C LYS A 432 -19.27 -17.21 23.70
N ASN A 433 -18.26 -16.68 24.36
CA ASN A 433 -17.70 -17.27 25.58
C ASN A 433 -18.74 -17.33 26.71
N GLU A 434 -19.54 -16.29 26.88
CA GLU A 434 -20.65 -16.28 27.86
C GLU A 434 -21.69 -17.37 27.54
N LYS A 435 -22.04 -17.54 26.26
CA LYS A 435 -22.99 -18.57 25.83
C LYS A 435 -22.45 -19.99 26.00
N GLU A 436 -21.16 -20.21 25.73
CA GLU A 436 -20.52 -21.52 25.96
C GLU A 436 -20.46 -21.85 27.47
N GLN A 437 -20.18 -20.86 28.32
CA GLN A 437 -20.26 -21.05 29.77
C GLN A 437 -21.69 -21.37 30.24
N GLN A 438 -22.70 -20.67 29.72
CA GLN A 438 -24.11 -20.98 30.00
C GLN A 438 -24.45 -22.41 29.56
N LYS A 439 -24.00 -22.84 28.39
CA LYS A 439 -24.21 -24.19 27.88
C LYS A 439 -23.56 -25.25 28.77
N GLN A 440 -22.34 -25.00 29.25
CA GLN A 440 -21.66 -25.89 30.19
C GLN A 440 -22.45 -26.02 31.51
N ASN A 441 -22.96 -24.90 32.04
CA ASN A 441 -23.79 -24.92 33.25
C ASN A 441 -25.08 -25.74 33.05
N GLN A 442 -25.74 -25.61 31.88
CA GLN A 442 -26.92 -26.40 31.55
C GLN A 442 -26.58 -27.90 31.41
N GLN A 443 -25.43 -28.23 30.83
CA GLN A 443 -24.97 -29.62 30.72
C GLN A 443 -24.73 -30.26 32.09
N ASN A 444 -24.11 -29.52 33.01
CA ASN A 444 -23.92 -29.99 34.39
C ASN A 444 -25.27 -30.21 35.10
N ALA A 445 -26.19 -29.25 34.98
CA ALA A 445 -27.54 -29.40 35.53
C ALA A 445 -28.28 -30.63 34.97
N LYS A 446 -28.14 -30.90 33.65
CA LYS A 446 -28.70 -32.09 33.02
C LYS A 446 -28.14 -33.38 33.64
N GLN A 447 -26.81 -33.45 33.82
CA GLN A 447 -26.14 -34.60 34.41
C GLN A 447 -26.56 -34.83 35.87
N ASP A 448 -26.79 -33.77 36.63
CA ASP A 448 -27.27 -33.88 38.01
C ASP A 448 -28.68 -34.48 38.06
N ARG A 449 -29.58 -34.04 37.17
CA ARG A 449 -30.93 -34.63 37.04
C ARG A 449 -30.90 -36.08 36.57
N GLU A 450 -30.00 -36.43 35.66
CA GLU A 450 -29.82 -37.82 35.20
C GLU A 450 -29.29 -38.71 36.34
N ARG A 451 -28.36 -38.21 37.17
CA ARG A 451 -27.88 -38.91 38.37
C ARG A 451 -28.98 -39.11 39.39
N GLU A 452 -29.79 -38.08 39.65
CA GLU A 452 -30.96 -38.17 40.53
C GLU A 452 -31.93 -39.24 40.04
N LYS A 453 -32.26 -39.24 38.75
CA LYS A 453 -33.09 -40.28 38.12
C LYS A 453 -32.48 -41.68 38.29
N HIS A 454 -31.17 -41.84 38.15
CA HIS A 454 -30.52 -43.13 38.36
C HIS A 454 -30.63 -43.60 39.82
N ASN A 455 -30.43 -42.71 40.79
CA ASN A 455 -30.57 -43.03 42.21
C ASN A 455 -32.00 -43.49 42.55
N LEU A 456 -33.02 -42.84 41.99
CA LEU A 456 -34.42 -43.22 42.16
C LEU A 456 -34.74 -44.59 41.55
N ASN A 457 -34.14 -44.94 40.41
CA ASN A 457 -34.27 -46.28 39.85
C ASN A 457 -33.63 -47.34 40.77
N ASN A 458 -32.47 -47.05 41.35
CA ASN A 458 -31.82 -47.94 42.32
C ASN A 458 -32.68 -48.11 43.58
N GLU A 459 -33.41 -47.06 44.00
CA GLU A 459 -34.36 -47.13 45.11
C GLU A 459 -35.57 -48.04 44.77
N ILE A 460 -36.12 -47.94 43.56
CA ILE A 460 -37.18 -48.87 43.09
C ILE A 460 -36.69 -50.32 43.10
N ASP A 461 -35.45 -50.55 42.66
CA ASP A 461 -34.85 -51.88 42.71
C ASP A 461 -34.65 -52.38 44.14
N ALA A 462 -34.20 -51.50 45.05
CA ALA A 462 -34.05 -51.84 46.47
C ALA A 462 -35.40 -52.20 47.12
N ILE A 463 -36.46 -51.44 46.84
CA ILE A 463 -37.83 -51.75 47.30
C ILE A 463 -38.28 -53.09 46.71
N GLY A 464 -38.06 -53.31 45.41
CA GLY A 464 -38.43 -54.57 44.76
C GLY A 464 -37.76 -55.79 45.34
N ASN A 465 -36.51 -55.66 45.79
CA ASN A 465 -35.73 -56.73 46.42
C ASN A 465 -36.08 -56.96 47.89
N GLU A 466 -36.85 -56.07 48.52
CA GLU A 466 -37.34 -56.27 49.90
C GLU A 466 -38.18 -57.55 49.97
N ARG A 467 -37.92 -58.36 50.99
CA ARG A 467 -38.56 -59.66 51.17
C ARG A 467 -39.66 -59.59 52.23
N LEU A 468 -40.84 -60.08 51.85
CA LEU A 468 -42.01 -60.17 52.72
C LEU A 468 -42.38 -61.63 52.96
N THR A 469 -42.79 -61.92 54.19
CA THR A 469 -43.27 -63.25 54.58
C THR A 469 -44.78 -63.25 54.64
N PHE A 470 -45.42 -64.11 53.87
CA PHE A 470 -46.85 -64.32 53.86
C PHE A 470 -47.15 -65.74 54.33
N LYS A 471 -48.14 -65.88 55.19
CA LYS A 471 -48.69 -67.16 55.59
C LYS A 471 -49.71 -67.60 54.55
N GLU A 472 -49.65 -68.87 54.17
CA GLU A 472 -50.56 -69.46 53.19
C GLU A 472 -51.08 -70.79 53.70
N LEU A 473 -52.28 -71.18 53.25
CA LEU A 473 -52.85 -72.48 53.57
C LEU A 473 -52.09 -73.57 52.81
N GLY A 474 -51.76 -74.65 53.50
CA GLY A 474 -51.06 -75.79 52.94
C GLY A 474 -49.57 -75.80 53.18
N THR A 475 -48.99 -76.97 52.95
CA THR A 475 -47.56 -77.22 52.96
C THR A 475 -47.14 -77.86 51.63
N LYS A 476 -45.84 -77.98 51.38
CA LYS A 476 -45.31 -78.60 50.16
C LYS A 476 -45.88 -80.01 49.91
N ASP A 477 -46.13 -80.75 50.98
CA ASP A 477 -46.63 -82.13 50.92
C ASP A 477 -48.16 -82.24 51.17
N ASN A 478 -48.82 -81.11 51.50
CA ASN A 478 -50.27 -81.04 51.71
C ASN A 478 -50.83 -79.71 51.19
N PHE A 479 -51.01 -79.60 49.87
CA PHE A 479 -51.41 -78.35 49.21
C PHE A 479 -52.80 -77.84 49.63
N LEU A 480 -53.74 -78.75 49.95
CA LEU A 480 -55.08 -78.38 50.43
C LEU A 480 -55.02 -77.82 51.86
N GLY A 481 -53.98 -78.18 52.61
CA GLY A 481 -53.73 -77.70 53.95
C GLY A 481 -54.76 -78.10 55.00
N ILE A 482 -55.79 -78.88 54.67
CA ILE A 482 -56.87 -79.24 55.60
C ILE A 482 -56.95 -80.74 55.76
N GLN A 483 -56.97 -81.22 57.00
CA GLN A 483 -57.10 -82.64 57.34
C GLN A 483 -58.12 -82.86 58.46
N PRO A 484 -58.80 -84.02 58.49
CA PRO A 484 -59.64 -84.39 59.61
C PRO A 484 -58.79 -84.66 60.86
N PHE A 485 -59.21 -84.13 62.01
CA PHE A 485 -58.61 -84.38 63.32
C PHE A 485 -59.66 -84.99 64.25
N LEU A 486 -59.45 -86.25 64.64
CA LEU A 486 -60.35 -86.98 65.52
C LEU A 486 -60.17 -86.52 66.97
N ASN A 487 -61.27 -86.12 67.62
CA ASN A 487 -61.29 -85.81 69.04
C ASN A 487 -61.90 -86.98 69.80
N ASP A 488 -61.08 -87.75 70.52
CA ASP A 488 -61.51 -88.97 71.23
C ASP A 488 -62.25 -88.70 72.56
N ASN A 489 -62.53 -87.45 72.91
CA ASN A 489 -63.17 -87.06 74.18
C ASN A 489 -64.71 -87.21 74.23
N GLY A 490 -65.26 -88.26 73.62
CA GLY A 490 -66.64 -88.72 73.88
C GLY A 490 -67.81 -87.93 73.25
N ARG A 491 -67.60 -86.74 72.67
CA ARG A 491 -68.62 -85.98 71.90
C ARG A 491 -68.21 -85.83 70.42
N ARG A 492 -68.29 -86.96 69.71
CA ARG A 492 -68.06 -87.28 68.29
C ARG A 492 -68.25 -86.16 67.22
N ARG A 493 -67.42 -85.12 67.19
CA ARG A 493 -67.25 -84.32 65.97
C ARG A 493 -65.78 -84.24 65.58
N THR A 494 -65.52 -84.58 64.32
CA THR A 494 -64.20 -84.46 63.68
C THR A 494 -63.92 -82.98 63.46
N TYR A 495 -62.77 -82.51 63.92
CA TYR A 495 -62.33 -81.14 63.69
C TYR A 495 -61.62 -81.02 62.34
N ALA A 496 -61.68 -79.84 61.73
CA ALA A 496 -60.83 -79.47 60.61
C ALA A 496 -59.51 -78.90 61.15
N ARG A 497 -58.42 -79.60 60.87
CA ARG A 497 -57.05 -79.17 61.18
C ARG A 497 -56.43 -78.55 59.93
N ALA A 498 -56.05 -77.28 60.02
CA ALA A 498 -55.40 -76.52 58.97
C ALA A 498 -53.90 -76.39 59.22
N PHE A 499 -53.11 -76.74 58.21
CA PHE A 499 -51.67 -76.54 58.15
C PHE A 499 -51.37 -75.30 57.30
N PHE A 500 -50.44 -74.48 57.77
CA PHE A 500 -50.00 -73.27 57.10
C PHE A 500 -48.51 -73.33 56.80
N SER A 501 -48.07 -72.59 55.79
CA SER A 501 -46.66 -72.39 55.49
C SER A 501 -46.33 -70.92 55.35
N ASP A 502 -45.08 -70.57 55.66
CA ASP A 502 -44.56 -69.22 55.50
C ASP A 502 -43.84 -69.13 54.16
N LYS A 503 -44.36 -68.30 53.25
CA LYS A 503 -43.73 -67.99 51.97
C LYS A 503 -42.99 -66.68 52.07
N ASN A 504 -41.70 -66.76 51.84
CA ASN A 504 -40.84 -65.60 51.78
C ASN A 504 -40.59 -65.25 50.31
N LYS A 505 -41.08 -64.11 49.82
CA LYS A 505 -40.85 -63.62 48.45
C LYS A 505 -40.56 -62.14 48.45
N SER A 506 -39.84 -61.69 47.43
CA SER A 506 -39.59 -60.28 47.20
C SER A 506 -40.86 -59.56 46.74
N ILE A 507 -40.92 -58.24 46.97
CA ILE A 507 -42.01 -57.40 46.48
C ILE A 507 -42.13 -57.48 44.94
N ARG A 508 -40.99 -57.61 44.25
CA ARG A 508 -40.92 -57.87 42.81
C ARG A 508 -41.64 -59.16 42.41
N GLU A 509 -41.32 -60.27 43.08
CA GLU A 509 -41.96 -61.56 42.81
C GLU A 509 -43.47 -61.51 43.06
N TYR A 510 -43.92 -60.82 44.11
CA TYR A 510 -45.36 -60.62 44.36
C TYR A 510 -46.03 -59.83 43.24
N TYR A 511 -45.44 -58.72 42.81
CA TYR A 511 -45.97 -57.92 41.71
C TYR A 511 -46.05 -58.69 40.40
N GLU A 512 -45.01 -59.44 40.03
CA GLU A 512 -44.98 -60.22 38.80
C GLU A 512 -46.05 -61.31 38.80
N LEU A 513 -46.22 -62.00 39.94
CA LEU A 513 -47.25 -63.02 40.12
C LEU A 513 -48.65 -62.41 40.00
N GLU A 514 -48.91 -61.32 40.71
CA GLU A 514 -50.20 -60.62 40.67
C GLU A 514 -50.52 -60.02 39.30
N THR A 515 -49.50 -59.57 38.57
CA THR A 515 -49.65 -59.07 37.21
C THR A 515 -50.04 -60.20 36.26
N LYS A 516 -49.41 -61.38 36.37
CA LYS A 516 -49.82 -62.57 35.59
C LYS A 516 -51.25 -63.00 35.93
N VAL A 517 -51.59 -63.03 37.21
CA VAL A 517 -52.96 -63.34 37.68
C VAL A 517 -53.96 -62.32 37.13
N LYS A 518 -53.67 -61.02 37.19
CA LYS A 518 -54.50 -59.95 36.60
C LYS A 518 -54.66 -60.11 35.11
N ASN A 519 -53.60 -60.46 34.37
CA ASN A 519 -53.69 -60.62 32.92
C ASN A 519 -54.61 -61.79 32.51
N ILE A 520 -54.74 -62.81 33.37
CA ILE A 520 -55.67 -63.92 33.15
C ILE A 520 -57.10 -63.54 33.62
N LEU A 521 -57.25 -63.02 34.84
CA LEU A 521 -58.55 -62.74 35.44
C LEU A 521 -59.20 -61.45 34.91
N GLY A 522 -58.41 -60.49 34.46
CA GLY A 522 -58.83 -59.11 34.15
C GLY A 522 -58.77 -58.16 35.35
N PHE A 523 -58.48 -58.65 36.56
CA PHE A 523 -58.41 -57.87 37.79
C PHE A 523 -57.44 -58.50 38.80
N TYR A 524 -56.96 -57.72 39.78
CA TYR A 524 -56.11 -58.23 40.86
C TYR A 524 -56.91 -59.05 41.86
N ARG A 525 -56.38 -60.20 42.30
CA ARG A 525 -57.11 -61.12 43.19
C ARG A 525 -57.24 -60.57 44.62
N PHE A 526 -56.34 -59.70 45.07
CA PHE A 526 -56.41 -59.13 46.41
C PHE A 526 -57.72 -58.34 46.61
N GLY A 527 -58.41 -58.57 47.74
CA GLY A 527 -59.61 -57.82 48.10
C GLY A 527 -60.87 -58.13 47.28
N GLN A 528 -60.81 -59.06 46.33
CA GLN A 528 -61.99 -59.57 45.60
C GLN A 528 -62.65 -60.72 46.38
N SER A 529 -63.96 -60.89 46.20
CA SER A 529 -64.68 -62.01 46.82
C SER A 529 -64.42 -63.31 46.06
N ASP A 530 -64.46 -64.44 46.79
CA ASP A 530 -64.37 -65.77 46.18
C ASP A 530 -65.43 -66.00 45.10
N GLU A 531 -66.60 -65.40 45.23
CA GLU A 531 -67.67 -65.51 44.23
C GLU A 531 -67.26 -64.87 42.90
N VAL A 532 -66.63 -63.69 42.96
CA VAL A 532 -66.13 -62.98 41.78
C VAL A 532 -64.98 -63.77 41.14
N LEU A 533 -64.06 -64.28 41.96
CA LEU A 533 -62.94 -65.11 41.51
C LEU A 533 -63.44 -66.41 40.87
N LEU A 534 -64.36 -67.13 41.52
CA LEU A 534 -64.90 -68.40 41.05
C LEU A 534 -65.69 -68.21 39.76
N LYS A 535 -66.57 -67.20 39.70
CA LYS A 535 -67.33 -66.87 38.50
C LYS A 535 -66.38 -66.61 37.33
N ARG A 536 -65.36 -65.77 37.54
CA ARG A 536 -64.39 -65.47 36.51
C ARG A 536 -63.58 -66.69 36.10
N PHE A 537 -63.15 -67.51 37.04
CA PHE A 537 -62.41 -68.74 36.79
C PHE A 537 -63.18 -69.69 35.87
N LEU A 538 -64.49 -69.87 36.11
CA LEU A 538 -65.35 -70.72 35.29
C LEU A 538 -65.57 -70.18 33.87
N GLU A 539 -65.43 -68.87 33.66
CA GLU A 539 -65.49 -68.22 32.33
C GLU A 539 -64.19 -68.37 31.51
N LEU A 540 -63.08 -68.75 32.14
CA LEU A 540 -61.79 -68.90 31.48
C LEU A 540 -61.72 -70.16 30.61
N SER A 541 -60.86 -70.14 29.59
CA SER A 541 -60.53 -71.36 28.84
C SER A 541 -59.79 -72.38 29.72
N LEU A 542 -59.85 -73.67 29.37
CA LEU A 542 -59.16 -74.74 30.12
C LEU A 542 -57.65 -74.48 30.26
N ALA A 543 -57.01 -73.91 29.23
CA ALA A 543 -55.60 -73.54 29.27
C ALA A 543 -55.34 -72.43 30.31
N GLN A 544 -56.16 -71.38 30.32
CA GLN A 544 -56.06 -70.29 31.29
C GLN A 544 -56.41 -70.73 32.71
N GLN A 545 -57.37 -71.65 32.89
CA GLN A 545 -57.68 -72.26 34.19
C GLN A 545 -56.47 -73.03 34.73
N ASN A 546 -55.84 -73.87 33.90
CA ASN A 546 -54.64 -74.62 34.29
C ASN A 546 -53.47 -73.70 34.64
N GLU A 547 -53.28 -72.64 33.85
CA GLU A 547 -52.23 -71.65 34.11
C GLU A 547 -52.48 -70.89 35.41
N LEU A 548 -53.71 -70.43 35.64
CA LEU A 548 -54.11 -69.75 36.87
C LEU A 548 -53.99 -70.67 38.08
N SER A 549 -54.45 -71.92 37.99
CA SER A 549 -54.29 -72.92 39.05
C SER A 549 -52.82 -73.17 39.38
N ARG A 550 -51.93 -73.21 38.38
CA ARG A 550 -50.49 -73.30 38.61
C ARG A 550 -49.95 -72.05 39.33
N LEU A 551 -50.32 -70.86 38.88
CA LEU A 551 -49.90 -69.60 39.51
C LEU A 551 -50.39 -69.47 40.96
N LEU A 552 -51.56 -70.01 41.28
CA LEU A 552 -52.10 -70.05 42.65
C LEU A 552 -51.47 -71.13 43.53
N LEU A 553 -50.81 -72.13 42.95
CA LEU A 553 -50.01 -73.12 43.67
C LEU A 553 -48.54 -72.68 43.84
N GLU A 554 -48.06 -71.84 42.92
CA GLU A 554 -46.75 -71.18 42.97
C GLU A 554 -46.78 -69.89 43.82
N SER A 555 -47.97 -69.32 44.09
CA SER A 555 -48.18 -68.33 45.14
C SER A 555 -47.99 -69.03 46.48
#